data_AF-A0AAN0ND26-F1
#
_entry.id   AF-A0AAN0ND26-F1
#
_cell.length_a   1.000
_cell.length_b   1.000
_cell.length_c   1.000
_cell.angle_alpha   90.00
_cell.angle_beta   90.00
_cell.angle_gamma   90.00
#
_symmetry.space_group_name_H-M   'P 1'
#
loop_
_entity.id
_entity.type
_entity.pdbx_description
1 polymer ?
#
loop_
_entity_poly.entity_id
_entity_poly.type
_entity_poly.pdbx_seq_one_letter_code
_entity_poly.pdbx_strand_id
1 'polypeptide(L)' 'MLDSVWGIDYYGDFRTVDAHIKRLRAKLSPYESETWSIATVWGVGYKFEVNHHAL' A
#
# COMPACT_ATOMS: atom_id res chain seq x y z
N MET A 1 -1.85 -11.48 18.75
CA MET A 1 -1.22 -10.17 18.45
C MET A 1 -0.45 -10.22 17.12
N LEU A 2 -1.03 -10.90 16.13
CA LEU A 2 -0.78 -10.75 14.69
C LEU A 2 -2.15 -10.62 13.96
N ASP A 3 -3.14 -10.11 14.69
CA ASP A 3 -4.59 -10.19 14.41
C ASP A 3 -5.22 -8.80 14.22
N SER A 4 -4.43 -7.74 14.42
CA SER A 4 -4.94 -6.37 14.58
C SER A 4 -4.94 -5.55 13.29
N VAL A 5 -4.44 -6.07 12.16
CA VAL A 5 -4.36 -5.28 10.93
C VAL A 5 -4.91 -6.02 9.71
N TRP A 6 -4.55 -7.27 9.44
CA TRP A 6 -5.02 -8.01 8.27
C TRP A 6 -5.07 -9.51 8.55
N GLY A 7 -6.14 -9.99 9.20
CA GLY A 7 -6.37 -11.42 9.41
C GLY A 7 -6.01 -12.20 8.14
N ILE A 8 -4.98 -13.05 8.27
CA ILE A 8 -4.46 -13.90 7.21
C ILE A 8 -5.56 -14.90 6.90
N ASP A 9 -6.46 -14.51 6.01
CA ASP A 9 -7.38 -15.34 5.22
C ASP A 9 -8.23 -14.45 4.30
N TYR A 10 -7.69 -13.31 3.82
CA TYR A 10 -8.36 -12.65 2.70
C TYR A 10 -8.06 -13.43 1.41
N TYR A 11 -8.84 -14.49 1.23
CA TYR A 11 -9.04 -15.26 0.00
C TYR A 11 -9.80 -14.43 -1.06
N GLY A 12 -9.65 -13.11 -1.07
CA GLY A 12 -10.20 -12.29 -2.14
C GLY A 12 -9.17 -12.18 -3.25
N ASP A 13 -9.66 -12.44 -4.47
CA ASP A 13 -8.92 -12.33 -5.73
C ASP A 13 -7.95 -11.15 -5.66
N PHE A 14 -6.66 -11.38 -5.93
CA PHE A 14 -5.60 -10.37 -5.95
C PHE A 14 -6.06 -9.08 -6.67
N ARG A 15 -6.94 -9.23 -7.66
CA ARG A 15 -7.62 -8.15 -8.39
C ARG A 15 -8.36 -7.13 -7.50
N THR A 16 -8.95 -7.55 -6.38
CA THR A 16 -9.65 -6.64 -5.46
C THR A 16 -8.65 -5.74 -4.73
N VAL A 17 -7.53 -6.29 -4.24
CA VAL A 17 -6.48 -5.51 -3.58
C VAL A 17 -5.90 -4.48 -4.54
N ASP A 18 -5.57 -4.90 -5.77
CA ASP A 18 -5.05 -4.02 -6.82
C ASP A 18 -6.02 -2.87 -7.13
N ALA A 19 -7.32 -3.17 -7.24
CA ALA A 19 -8.34 -2.15 -7.48
C ALA A 19 -8.44 -1.14 -6.32
N HIS A 20 -8.27 -1.60 -5.08
CA HIS A 20 -8.28 -0.73 -3.90
C HIS A 20 -7.02 0.12 -3.83
N ILE A 21 -5.85 -0.45 -4.10
CA ILE A 21 -4.58 0.29 -4.16
C ILE A 21 -4.60 1.32 -5.28
N LYS A 22 -5.16 1.00 -6.45
CA LYS A 22 -5.33 1.96 -7.56
C LYS A 22 -6.25 3.13 -7.15
N ARG A 23 -7.38 2.83 -6.51
CA ARG A 23 -8.30 3.85 -5.98
C ARG A 23 -7.65 4.71 -4.90
N LEU A 24 -6.88 4.09 -4.00
CA LEU A 24 -6.18 4.78 -2.92
C LEU A 24 -5.12 5.73 -3.49
N ARG A 25 -4.27 5.26 -4.40
CA ARG A 25 -3.27 6.10 -5.10
C ARG A 25 -3.93 7.27 -5.82
N ALA A 26 -5.06 7.06 -6.50
CA ALA A 26 -5.79 8.15 -7.16
C ALA A 26 -6.32 9.21 -6.17
N LYS A 27 -6.81 8.79 -4.99
CA LYS A 27 -7.25 9.71 -3.93
C LYS A 27 -6.09 10.48 -3.30
N LEU A 28 -4.91 9.86 -3.22
CA LEU A 28 -3.73 10.46 -2.61
C LEU A 28 -2.88 11.26 -3.59
N SER A 29 -3.11 11.16 -4.91
CA SER A 29 -2.38 11.90 -5.94
C SER A 29 -2.30 13.42 -5.68
N PRO A 30 -3.34 14.10 -5.15
CA PRO A 30 -3.22 15.52 -4.79
C PRO A 30 -2.26 15.82 -3.63
N TYR A 31 -1.92 14.80 -2.83
CA TYR A 31 -1.04 14.88 -1.65
C TYR A 31 0.29 14.18 -1.87
N GLU A 32 0.58 13.78 -3.11
CA GLU A 32 1.81 13.09 -3.46
C GLU A 32 3.02 13.95 -3.06
N SER A 33 3.97 13.35 -2.38
CA SER A 33 5.18 14.03 -1.92
C SER A 33 6.37 13.08 -2.01
N GLU A 34 7.56 13.63 -2.17
CA GLU A 34 8.80 12.82 -2.24
C GLU A 34 9.11 12.10 -0.92
N THR A 35 8.43 12.48 0.17
CA THR A 35 8.64 11.94 1.51
C THR A 35 7.93 10.62 1.77
N TRP A 36 6.97 10.20 0.94
CA TRP A 36 6.27 8.93 1.15
C TRP A 36 5.74 8.34 -0.15
N SER A 37 5.55 7.02 -0.18
CA SER A 37 4.90 6.35 -1.32
C SER A 37 4.22 5.04 -0.91
N ILE A 38 3.33 4.54 -1.78
CA ILE A 38 2.83 3.16 -1.72
C ILE A 38 3.59 2.37 -2.77
N ALA A 39 4.59 1.58 -2.36
CA ALA A 39 5.41 0.75 -3.21
C ALA A 39 4.71 -0.57 -3.59
N THR A 40 4.97 -1.05 -4.80
CA THR A 40 4.59 -2.40 -5.23
C THR A 40 5.77 -3.33 -5.00
N VAL A 41 5.59 -4.36 -4.18
CA VAL A 41 6.57 -5.43 -3.94
C VAL A 41 6.15 -6.64 -4.76
N TRP A 42 6.83 -6.86 -5.88
CA TRP A 42 6.48 -7.92 -6.83
C TRP A 42 6.47 -9.31 -6.20
N GLY A 43 5.41 -10.08 -6.45
CA GLY A 43 5.22 -11.42 -5.88
C GLY A 43 4.83 -11.43 -4.39
N VAL A 44 4.66 -10.26 -3.75
CA VAL A 44 4.32 -10.13 -2.32
C VAL A 44 3.06 -9.28 -2.11
N GLY A 45 3.02 -8.07 -2.64
CA GLY A 45 1.90 -7.14 -2.43
C GLY A 45 2.32 -5.67 -2.45
N TYR A 46 1.80 -4.88 -1.51
CA TYR A 46 2.01 -3.44 -1.45
C TYR A 46 2.49 -3.00 -0.07
N LYS A 47 3.32 -1.96 -0.03
CA LYS A 47 3.90 -1.43 1.21
C LYS A 47 3.85 0.09 1.21
N PHE A 48 3.50 0.68 2.35
CA PHE A 48 3.64 2.11 2.57
C PHE A 48 5.04 2.44 3.10
N GLU A 49 5.72 3.39 2.49
CA GLU A 49 7.10 3.77 2.83
C GLU A 49 7.21 5.28 3.03
N VAL A 50 8.05 5.69 3.98
CA VAL A 50 8.35 7.10 4.28
C VAL A 50 9.84 7.34 4.08
N ASN A 51 10.19 8.10 3.05
CA ASN A 51 11.54 8.54 2.76
C ASN A 51 11.87 9.72 3.68
N HIS A 52 12.59 9.44 4.75
CA HIS A 52 13.24 10.49 5.52
C HIS A 52 14.50 10.86 4.73
N HIS A 53 14.52 12.03 4.10
CA HIS A 53 15.78 12.57 3.60
C HIS A 53 16.71 12.73 4.81
N ALA A 54 17.70 11.85 4.93
CA ALA A 54 18.80 12.05 5.84
C ALA A 54 19.52 13.32 5.37
N LEU A 55 19.57 14.32 6.25
CA LEU A 55 20.43 15.49 6.10
C LEU A 55 21.90 15.06 6.05
#